data_AF-A0A914NXT6-F1
#
_entry.id   AF-A0A914NXT6-F1
#
_cell.length_a   1.000
_cell.length_b   1.000
_cell.length_c   1.000
_cell.angle_alpha   90.00
_cell.angle_beta   90.00
_cell.angle_gamma   90.00
#
_symmetry.space_group_name_H-M   'P 1'
#
loop_
_entity.id
_entity.type
_entity.pdbx_description
1 polymer ?
#
loop_
_entity_poly.entity_id
_entity_poly.type
_entity_poly.pdbx_seq_one_letter_code
_entity_poly.pdbx_strand_id
1 'polypeptide(L)'
;MAQGAPLACSRCRERFWTYEGLERHLLMSHYLVTSDLLAKAQSKTDGCRCKLCGKVYAFNILTHLNNDHNIKLCSAEIMYSCDVCSFKCSSYQKLETHLSEKHPKTR
;
A
#
# COMPACT_ATOMS: atom_id res chain seq x y z
N MET A 1 -14.32 19.89 -10.35
CA MET A 1 -14.44 18.42 -10.50
C MET A 1 -13.53 17.82 -9.44
N ALA A 2 -14.08 17.10 -8.46
CA ALA A 2 -13.30 16.61 -7.32
C ALA A 2 -12.26 15.59 -7.81
N GLN A 3 -10.98 15.96 -7.79
CA GLN A 3 -9.89 15.05 -8.09
C GLN A 3 -9.83 14.00 -6.98
N GLY A 4 -10.24 12.76 -7.29
CA GLY A 4 -10.19 11.64 -6.35
C GLY A 4 -8.76 11.30 -5.95
N ALA A 5 -8.61 10.49 -4.90
CA ALA A 5 -7.28 10.14 -4.40
C ALA A 5 -6.40 9.50 -5.50
N PRO A 6 -5.13 9.93 -5.65
CA PRO A 6 -4.31 9.63 -6.83
C PRO A 6 -3.77 8.20 -6.86
N LEU A 7 -3.78 7.49 -5.72
CA LEU A 7 -3.31 6.12 -5.63
C LEU A 7 -4.51 5.18 -5.77
N ALA A 8 -4.57 4.44 -6.86
CA ALA A 8 -5.57 3.41 -7.08
C ALA A 8 -5.01 2.02 -6.74
N CYS A 9 -5.83 1.16 -6.14
CA CYS A 9 -5.49 -0.24 -5.99
C CYS A 9 -5.55 -0.97 -7.35
N SER A 10 -4.55 -1.82 -7.65
CA SER A 10 -4.54 -2.60 -8.90
C SER A 10 -5.50 -3.80 -8.88
N ARG A 11 -6.07 -4.14 -7.71
CA ARG A 11 -6.96 -5.30 -7.52
C ARG A 11 -8.42 -4.92 -7.29
N CYS A 12 -8.69 -3.69 -6.86
CA CYS A 12 -10.04 -3.21 -6.59
C CYS A 12 -10.19 -1.73 -6.99
N ARG A 13 -11.38 -1.18 -6.81
CA ARG A 13 -11.68 0.23 -7.15
C ARG A 13 -11.40 1.21 -6.01
N GLU A 14 -10.82 0.75 -4.89
CA GLU A 14 -10.49 1.62 -3.76
C GLU A 14 -9.31 2.54 -4.08
N ARG A 15 -9.36 3.74 -3.49
CA ARG A 15 -8.39 4.81 -3.73
C ARG A 15 -7.85 5.36 -2.42
N PHE A 16 -6.58 5.74 -2.41
CA PHE A 16 -5.87 6.16 -1.22
C PHE A 16 -5.09 7.45 -1.46
N TRP A 17 -5.05 8.30 -0.43
CA TRP A 17 -4.32 9.57 -0.46
C TRP A 17 -2.84 9.41 -0.08
N THR A 18 -2.53 8.31 0.60
CA THR A 18 -1.21 8.03 1.19
C THR A 18 -0.76 6.65 0.79
N TYR A 19 0.54 6.48 0.52
CA TYR A 19 1.14 5.19 0.22
C TYR A 19 0.88 4.15 1.30
N GLU A 20 1.13 4.51 2.57
CA GLU A 20 0.91 3.63 3.72
C GLU A 20 -0.54 3.12 3.79
N GLY A 21 -1.50 3.97 3.41
CA GLY A 21 -2.91 3.60 3.29
C GLY A 21 -3.16 2.53 2.23
N LEU A 22 -2.58 2.68 1.02
CA LEU A 22 -2.69 1.70 -0.06
C LEU A 22 -1.97 0.40 0.30
N GLU A 23 -0.74 0.48 0.81
CA GLU A 23 0.07 -0.68 1.21
C GLU A 23 -0.65 -1.50 2.28
N ARG A 24 -1.20 -0.83 3.31
CA ARG A 24 -2.01 -1.48 4.33
C ARG A 24 -3.30 -2.07 3.78
N HIS A 25 -3.94 -1.41 2.80
CA HIS A 25 -5.12 -1.97 2.15
C HIS A 25 -4.77 -3.25 1.38
N LEU A 26 -3.67 -3.25 0.63
CA LEU A 26 -3.22 -4.44 -0.11
C LEU A 26 -2.90 -5.61 0.83
N LEU A 27 -2.27 -5.33 1.97
CA LEU A 27 -2.04 -6.33 2.99
C LEU A 27 -3.36 -6.88 3.56
N MET A 28 -4.26 -6.00 3.99
CA MET A 28 -5.42 -6.40 4.80
C MET A 28 -6.61 -6.89 3.97
N SER A 29 -6.79 -6.39 2.75
CA SER A 29 -7.91 -6.75 1.87
C SER A 29 -7.51 -7.74 0.78
N HIS A 30 -6.24 -7.77 0.39
CA HIS A 30 -5.75 -8.62 -0.70
C HIS A 30 -4.64 -9.59 -0.28
N TYR A 31 -4.15 -9.52 0.96
CA TYR A 31 -3.06 -10.36 1.49
C TYR A 31 -1.79 -10.30 0.62
N LEU A 32 -1.59 -9.14 -0.01
CA LEU A 32 -0.43 -8.86 -0.85
C LEU A 32 0.60 -8.08 -0.03
N VAL A 33 1.86 -8.52 -0.13
CA VAL A 33 2.99 -7.88 0.52
C VAL A 33 3.89 -7.26 -0.55
N THR A 34 4.19 -5.98 -0.38
CA THR A 34 5.12 -5.24 -1.23
C THR A 34 6.56 -5.52 -0.79
N SER A 35 7.50 -5.29 -1.70
CA SER A 35 8.93 -5.32 -1.37
C SER A 35 9.28 -4.33 -0.25
N ASP A 36 8.62 -3.16 -0.22
CA ASP A 36 8.79 -2.13 0.80
C ASP A 36 8.28 -2.58 2.18
N LEU A 37 7.08 -3.17 2.24
CA LEU A 37 6.50 -3.72 3.46
C LEU A 37 7.32 -4.91 3.98
N LEU A 38 7.88 -5.73 3.10
CA LEU A 38 8.79 -6.81 3.48
C LEU A 38 10.08 -6.24 4.09
N ALA A 39 10.64 -5.18 3.51
CA ALA A 39 11.81 -4.49 4.07
C ALA A 39 11.50 -3.83 5.42
N LYS A 40 10.30 -3.26 5.59
CA LYS A 40 9.81 -2.76 6.88
C LYS A 40 9.70 -3.87 7.91
N ALA A 41 9.20 -5.04 7.52
CA ALA A 41 9.10 -6.20 8.41
C ALA A 41 10.48 -6.69 8.87
N GLN A 42 11.47 -6.73 7.96
CA GLN A 42 12.86 -7.01 8.33
C GLN A 42 13.43 -5.96 9.30
N SER A 43 13.02 -4.70 9.14
CA SER A 43 13.41 -3.58 10.02
C SER A 43 12.54 -3.44 11.28
N LYS A 44 11.58 -4.34 11.53
CA LYS A 44 10.61 -4.28 12.64
C LYS A 44 9.82 -2.95 12.68
N THR A 45 9.43 -2.47 11.51
CA THR A 45 8.63 -1.23 11.33
C THR A 45 7.32 -1.50 10.58
N ASP A 46 6.93 -2.78 10.45
CA ASP A 46 5.65 -3.21 9.85
C ASP A 46 4.46 -3.15 10.83
N GLY A 47 4.56 -2.35 11.89
CA GLY A 47 3.51 -2.24 12.90
C GLY A 47 2.20 -1.72 12.32
N CYS A 48 1.10 -2.44 12.56
CA CYS A 48 -0.23 -1.91 12.28
C CYS A 48 -1.31 -2.60 13.12
N ARG A 49 -2.55 -2.13 12.98
CA ARG A 49 -3.74 -2.74 13.59
C ARG A 49 -4.27 -3.85 12.70
N CYS A 50 -4.37 -5.06 13.24
CA CYS A 50 -5.02 -6.16 12.56
C CYS A 50 -6.53 -5.91 12.47
N LYS A 51 -7.11 -6.02 11.27
CA LYS A 51 -8.57 -5.89 11.06
C LYS A 51 -9.35 -7.15 11.44
N LEU A 52 -8.68 -8.30 11.58
CA LEU A 52 -9.34 -9.58 11.87
C LEU A 52 -9.56 -9.76 13.37
N CYS A 53 -8.52 -9.55 14.18
CA CYS A 53 -8.61 -9.63 15.64
C CYS A 53 -8.71 -8.27 16.34
N GLY A 54 -8.55 -7.15 15.62
CA GLY A 54 -8.63 -5.80 16.18
C GLY A 54 -7.39 -5.35 16.97
N LYS A 55 -6.45 -6.25 17.25
CA LYS A 55 -5.23 -6.00 18.04
C LYS A 55 -4.25 -5.07 17.30
N VAL A 56 -3.52 -4.26 18.06
CA VAL A 56 -2.50 -3.35 17.54
C VAL A 56 -1.12 -3.96 17.80
N TYR A 57 -0.32 -4.05 16.75
CA TYR A 57 1.04 -4.58 16.81
C TYR A 57 2.03 -3.45 16.51
N ALA A 58 3.08 -3.35 17.32
CA ALA A 58 4.17 -2.40 17.09
C ALA A 58 5.05 -2.81 15.90
N PHE A 59 5.13 -4.11 15.62
CA PHE A 59 5.88 -4.74 14.52
C PHE A 59 5.44 -6.21 14.37
N ASN A 60 5.94 -6.92 13.36
CA ASN A 60 5.63 -8.33 13.06
C ASN A 60 4.14 -8.60 12.74
N ILE A 61 3.44 -7.65 12.11
CA ILE A 61 2.07 -7.91 11.66
C ILE A 61 2.04 -9.03 10.63
N LEU A 62 3.03 -9.11 9.73
CA LEU A 62 3.05 -10.14 8.69
C LEU A 62 3.12 -11.55 9.31
N THR A 63 3.98 -11.72 10.31
CA THR A 63 4.11 -12.97 11.06
C THR A 63 2.83 -13.28 11.82
N HIS A 64 2.17 -12.29 12.43
CA HIS A 64 0.89 -12.46 13.10
C HIS A 64 -0.20 -12.96 12.13
N LEU A 65 -0.33 -12.33 10.95
CA LEU A 65 -1.32 -12.74 9.95
C LEU A 65 -1.11 -14.20 9.51
N ASN A 66 0.14 -14.62 9.33
CA ASN A 66 0.45 -15.99 8.96
C ASN A 66 0.20 -16.99 10.11
N ASN A 67 0.61 -16.69 11.35
CA ASN A 67 0.51 -17.66 12.46
C ASN A 67 -0.87 -17.70 13.12
N ASP A 68 -1.48 -16.54 13.37
CA ASP A 68 -2.75 -16.43 14.13
C ASP A 68 -3.97 -16.57 13.23
N HIS A 69 -3.85 -16.13 11.97
CA HIS A 69 -4.95 -16.14 11.00
C HIS A 69 -4.72 -17.13 9.84
N ASN A 70 -3.59 -17.85 9.81
CA ASN A 70 -3.23 -18.78 8.74
C ASN A 70 -3.33 -18.16 7.34
N ILE A 71 -3.01 -16.86 7.24
CA ILE A 71 -3.05 -16.11 6.00
C ILE A 71 -1.75 -16.32 5.24
N LYS A 72 -1.88 -16.94 4.07
CA LYS A 72 -0.78 -17.06 3.13
C LYS A 72 -0.55 -15.74 2.39
N LEU A 73 0.44 -15.00 2.86
CA LEU A 73 0.86 -13.75 2.24
C LEU A 73 1.54 -14.03 0.89
N CYS A 74 1.18 -13.26 -0.13
CA CYS A 74 1.79 -13.35 -1.46
C CYS A 74 2.62 -12.11 -1.75
N SER A 75 3.88 -12.29 -2.13
CA SER A 75 4.70 -11.18 -2.62
C SER A 75 4.16 -10.68 -3.95
N ALA A 76 3.80 -9.41 -4.03
CA ALA A 76 3.36 -8.79 -5.26
C ALA A 76 4.26 -7.61 -5.60
N GLU A 77 4.82 -7.65 -6.80
CA GLU A 77 5.35 -6.44 -7.42
C GLU A 77 4.15 -5.60 -7.87
N ILE A 78 3.82 -4.58 -7.07
CA ILE A 78 2.77 -3.65 -7.47
C ILE A 78 3.37 -2.66 -8.46
N MET A 79 2.72 -2.53 -9.61
CA MET A 79 2.93 -1.39 -10.49
C MET A 79 2.01 -0.27 -10.05
N TYR A 80 2.60 0.86 -9.70
CA TYR A 80 1.90 2.11 -9.46
C TYR A 80 1.40 2.66 -10.78
N SER A 81 0.17 3.13 -10.81
CA SER A 81 -0.42 3.81 -11.97
C SER A 81 -0.94 5.16 -11.55
N CYS A 82 -0.60 6.20 -12.32
CA CYS A 82 -1.28 7.48 -12.24
C CYS A 82 -2.71 7.34 -12.78
N ASP A 83 -3.67 8.00 -12.13
CA ASP A 83 -5.08 8.03 -12.59
C ASP A 83 -5.36 9.24 -13.50
N VAL A 84 -4.49 10.26 -13.48
CA VAL A 84 -4.64 11.46 -14.32
C VAL A 84 -4.05 11.23 -15.72
N CYS A 85 -3.06 10.34 -15.84
CA CYS A 85 -2.45 9.98 -17.11
C CYS A 85 -2.07 8.50 -17.13
N SER A 86 -1.67 7.96 -18.28
CA SER A 86 -1.31 6.55 -18.43
C SER A 86 0.06 6.17 -17.86
N PHE A 87 0.66 7.00 -16.99
CA PHE A 87 1.97 6.75 -16.39
C PHE A 87 1.91 5.58 -15.41
N LYS A 88 2.88 4.67 -15.51
CA LYS A 88 3.04 3.56 -14.58
C LYS A 88 4.50 3.43 -14.15
N CYS A 89 4.73 3.11 -12.89
CA CYS A 89 6.08 2.89 -12.36
C CYS A 89 6.10 1.79 -11.30
N SER A 90 7.28 1.27 -10.98
CA SER A 90 7.49 0.22 -9.96
C SER A 90 7.92 0.78 -8.60
N SER A 91 8.04 2.11 -8.46
CA SER A 91 8.43 2.77 -7.21
C SER A 91 7.47 3.91 -6.88
N TYR A 92 7.09 4.01 -5.61
CA TYR A 92 6.24 5.08 -5.12
C TYR A 92 6.92 6.46 -5.25
N GLN A 93 8.21 6.58 -4.91
CA GLN A 93 8.92 7.86 -5.00
C GLN A 93 8.87 8.45 -6.41
N LYS A 94 8.98 7.59 -7.44
CA LYS A 94 8.81 8.00 -8.84
C LYS A 94 7.39 8.49 -9.14
N LEU A 95 6.39 7.84 -8.57
CA LEU A 95 5.00 8.30 -8.71
C LEU A 95 4.79 9.63 -7.99
N GLU A 96 5.34 9.81 -6.80
CA GLU A 96 5.21 11.05 -6.03
C GLU A 96 5.85 12.23 -6.76
N THR A 97 7.08 12.06 -7.27
CA THR A 97 7.74 13.04 -8.13
C THR A 97 6.89 13.33 -9.37
N HIS A 98 6.39 12.29 -10.04
CA HIS A 98 5.49 12.45 -11.19
C HIS A 98 4.23 13.25 -10.86
N LEU A 99 3.56 12.95 -9.73
CA LEU A 99 2.38 13.68 -9.29
C LEU A 99 2.73 15.13 -8.95
N SER A 100 3.86 15.38 -8.28
CA SER A 100 4.31 16.73 -7.94
C SER A 100 4.63 17.58 -9.18
N GLU A 101 5.32 17.00 -10.17
CA GLU A 101 5.77 17.72 -11.38
C GLU A 101 4.70 17.81 -12.46
N LYS A 102 3.95 16.73 -12.70
CA LYS A 102 2.98 16.62 -13.81
C LYS A 102 1.55 16.91 -13.39
N HIS A 103 1.23 16.71 -12.11
CA HIS A 103 -0.11 16.91 -11.56
C HIS A 103 -0.07 17.74 -10.26
N PRO A 104 0.58 18.92 -10.26
CA PRO A 104 0.73 19.73 -9.06
C PRO A 104 -0.65 20.03 -8.47
N LYS A 105 -0.78 19.83 -7.14
CA LYS A 105 -1.99 20.19 -6.38
C LYS A 105 -2.11 21.72 -6.36
N THR A 106 -2.68 22.29 -7.41
CA THR A 106 -3.07 23.69 -7.46
C THR A 106 -4.11 23.93 -6.38
N ARG A 107 -3.75 24.73 -5.38
CA ARG A 107 -4.59 25.17 -4.25
C ARG A 107 -5.76 26.01 -4.71
#